data_AF-A0A7V6NHC4-F1
#
_entry.id   AF-A0A7V6NHC4-F1
#
_cell.length_a   1.000
_cell.length_b   1.000
_cell.length_c   1.000
_cell.angle_alpha   90.00
_cell.angle_beta   90.00
_cell.angle_gamma   90.00
#
_symmetry.space_group_name_H-M   'P 1'
#
loop_
_entity.id
_entity.type
_entity.pdbx_description
1 polymer ?
#
loop_
_entity_poly.entity_id
_entity_poly.type
_entity_poly.pdbx_seq_one_letter_code
_entity_poly.pdbx_strand_id
1 'polypeptide(L)'
;MDAAIGAHISPEDLKRYTKVDEIPFDFTRRRVSVVAGTGEGRLLVTKGAPESVLGACAHVEFGGETRDMTPKLRRIADDGFTKLSADGYRALAVAYKPIGNSRTVYSISDEADLIFVGYVSFIDPPKATTRKAVQDAEKLGISIKILTGDNELVTARICERVGLEVRGVLMGHEVDTLTDDELARRTEESTVCARLSPEQKNRIIMALKDKGHVLGYMGDGINDAPSLRAADVGISVENAVDIAKEAADIILLEAGLDILDTGITEGRRTFANTLKYIMMGTSSNFGNVFSVPAAVFIVPFLPMRPVQILLNNLLYDFAQVTIPTDRVDDDQMAKPRRWNIDFIRNFMVTFGPISSVFDILLFVVLLRVFNADEALFQTGWFLQSLATQTLVIHVIRSRHGFPKS
;
A
#
# COMPACT_ATOMS: atom_id res chain seq x y z
N MET A 1 -22.05 11.38 -2.45
CA MET A 1 -22.84 12.21 -3.38
C MET A 1 -24.29 12.26 -2.99
N ASP A 2 -24.99 11.13 -2.92
CA ASP A 2 -26.43 11.09 -2.60
C ASP A 2 -26.78 11.75 -1.25
N ALA A 3 -25.96 11.52 -0.21
CA ALA A 3 -26.10 12.22 1.06
C ALA A 3 -25.92 13.75 0.96
N ALA A 4 -25.01 14.21 0.09
CA ALA A 4 -24.78 15.64 -0.12
C ALA A 4 -25.95 16.31 -0.87
N ILE A 5 -26.52 15.62 -1.87
CA ILE A 5 -27.73 16.08 -2.55
C ILE A 5 -28.91 16.13 -1.56
N GLY A 6 -29.10 15.07 -0.78
CA GLY A 6 -30.19 14.98 0.20
C GLY A 6 -30.13 16.06 1.29
N ALA A 7 -28.93 16.52 1.66
CA ALA A 7 -28.76 17.62 2.61
C ALA A 7 -29.22 18.99 2.09
N HIS A 8 -29.50 19.13 0.80
CA HIS A 8 -29.88 20.40 0.15
C HIS A 8 -31.32 20.37 -0.41
N ILE A 9 -32.08 19.29 -0.15
CA ILE A 9 -33.47 19.14 -0.60
C ILE A 9 -34.39 19.05 0.61
N SER A 10 -35.49 19.80 0.61
CA SER A 10 -36.51 19.71 1.66
C SER A 10 -37.31 18.41 1.51
N PRO A 11 -37.59 17.67 2.61
CA PRO A 11 -38.51 16.52 2.59
C PRO A 11 -39.90 16.84 2.04
N GLU A 12 -40.32 18.12 2.10
CA GLU A 12 -41.62 18.55 1.56
C GLU A 12 -41.67 18.57 0.04
N ASP A 13 -40.55 18.84 -0.64
CA ASP A 13 -40.47 18.83 -2.10
C ASP A 13 -40.55 17.39 -2.65
N LEU A 14 -40.06 16.42 -1.87
CA LEU A 14 -40.09 15.00 -2.21
C LEU A 14 -41.48 14.37 -2.06
N LYS A 15 -42.38 14.93 -1.24
CA LYS A 15 -43.75 14.41 -1.07
C LYS A 15 -44.58 14.42 -2.37
N ARG A 16 -44.16 15.19 -3.37
CA ARG A 16 -44.80 15.26 -4.69
C ARG A 16 -44.46 14.06 -5.60
N TYR A 17 -43.51 13.22 -5.18
CA TYR A 17 -43.01 12.09 -5.95
C TYR A 17 -43.20 10.79 -5.17
N THR A 18 -43.75 9.77 -5.83
CA THR A 18 -43.87 8.42 -5.26
C THR A 18 -42.98 7.47 -6.04
N LYS A 19 -42.03 6.79 -5.38
CA LYS A 19 -41.21 5.76 -6.04
C LYS A 19 -42.10 4.59 -6.47
N VAL A 20 -42.14 4.30 -7.77
CA VAL A 20 -42.92 3.20 -8.36
C VAL A 20 -42.05 1.98 -8.59
N ASP A 21 -40.88 2.18 -9.21
CA ASP A 21 -39.95 1.11 -9.56
C ASP A 21 -38.51 1.67 -9.64
N GLU A 22 -37.53 0.77 -9.71
CA GLU A 22 -36.11 1.07 -9.83
C GLU A 22 -35.43 0.10 -10.79
N ILE A 23 -34.60 0.64 -11.68
CA ILE A 23 -33.61 -0.13 -12.41
C ILE A 23 -32.28 0.06 -11.66
N PRO A 24 -31.82 -0.94 -10.90
CA PRO A 24 -30.69 -0.79 -9.99
C PRO A 24 -29.39 -0.52 -10.75
N PHE A 25 -28.44 0.09 -10.05
CA PHE A 25 -27.13 0.40 -10.60
C PHE A 25 -26.41 -0.85 -11.11
N ASP A 26 -25.79 -0.72 -12.28
CA ASP A 26 -25.03 -1.79 -12.93
C ASP A 26 -23.64 -1.27 -13.27
N PHE A 27 -22.60 -1.98 -12.83
CA PHE A 27 -21.19 -1.58 -12.99
C PHE A 27 -20.73 -1.53 -14.45
N THR A 28 -21.37 -2.30 -15.33
CA THR A 28 -21.12 -2.29 -16.78
C THR A 28 -21.75 -1.06 -17.42
N ARG A 29 -23.00 -0.76 -17.05
CA ARG A 29 -23.77 0.36 -17.62
C ARG A 29 -23.44 1.71 -16.96
N ARG A 30 -22.95 1.72 -15.72
CA ARG A 30 -22.57 2.90 -14.92
C ARG A 30 -23.69 3.94 -14.78
N ARG A 31 -24.93 3.50 -14.68
CA ARG A 31 -26.12 4.33 -14.46
C ARG A 31 -27.17 3.61 -13.63
N VAL A 32 -28.06 4.38 -13.01
CA VAL A 32 -29.22 3.91 -12.23
C VAL A 32 -30.43 4.74 -12.63
N SER A 33 -31.59 4.13 -12.67
CA SER A 33 -32.84 4.81 -13.02
C SER A 33 -33.93 4.55 -11.99
N VAL A 34 -34.69 5.58 -11.67
CA VAL A 34 -35.83 5.50 -10.76
C VAL A 34 -37.08 5.96 -11.51
N VAL A 35 -38.15 5.19 -11.37
CA VAL A 35 -39.47 5.58 -11.85
C VAL A 35 -40.21 6.28 -10.71
N ALA A 36 -40.42 7.58 -10.88
CA ALA A 36 -41.18 8.41 -9.97
C ALA A 36 -42.57 8.68 -10.54
N GLY A 37 -43.62 8.37 -9.78
CA GLY A 37 -44.96 8.85 -10.03
C GLY A 37 -45.06 10.32 -9.66
N THR A 38 -45.57 11.13 -10.58
CA THR A 38 -45.99 12.50 -10.35
C THR A 38 -47.53 12.54 -10.35
N GLY A 39 -48.13 13.58 -9.78
CA GLY A 39 -49.59 13.76 -9.84
C GLY A 39 -50.16 13.80 -11.26
N GLU A 40 -49.32 14.00 -12.28
CA GLU A 40 -49.68 14.15 -13.69
C GLU A 40 -49.22 12.97 -14.58
N GLY A 41 -48.49 11.99 -14.04
CA GLY A 41 -47.94 10.89 -14.83
C GLY A 41 -46.81 10.14 -14.13
N ARG A 42 -45.89 9.55 -14.90
CA ARG A 42 -44.65 8.97 -14.37
C ARG A 42 -43.45 9.53 -15.11
N LEU A 43 -42.34 9.62 -14.40
CA LEU A 43 -41.05 10.05 -14.92
C LEU A 43 -40.03 8.95 -14.63
N LEU A 44 -39.34 8.49 -15.67
CA LEU A 44 -38.11 7.74 -15.52
C LEU A 44 -36.99 8.76 -15.38
N VAL A 45 -36.32 8.80 -14.23
CA VAL A 45 -35.18 9.68 -13.98
C VAL A 45 -33.93 8.82 -13.91
N THR A 46 -32.96 9.11 -14.78
CA THR A 46 -31.70 8.39 -14.89
C THR A 46 -30.56 9.28 -14.44
N LYS A 47 -29.71 8.76 -13.56
CA LYS A 47 -28.43 9.39 -13.20
C LYS A 47 -27.27 8.43 -13.42
N GLY A 48 -26.12 8.94 -13.82
CA GLY A 48 -24.95 8.09 -14.02
C GLY A 48 -23.74 8.79 -14.61
N ALA A 49 -22.80 7.98 -15.09
CA ALA A 49 -21.62 8.45 -15.81
C ALA A 49 -22.04 9.25 -17.06
N PRO A 50 -21.48 10.44 -17.30
CA PRO A 50 -21.83 11.31 -18.42
C PRO A 50 -21.89 10.62 -19.77
N GLU A 51 -20.86 9.86 -20.14
CA GLU A 51 -20.80 9.14 -21.41
C GLU A 51 -21.92 8.12 -21.57
N SER A 52 -22.27 7.39 -20.48
CA SER A 52 -23.32 6.37 -20.50
C SER A 52 -24.71 7.00 -20.65
N VAL A 53 -24.97 8.08 -19.91
CA VAL A 53 -26.27 8.76 -19.94
C VAL A 53 -26.46 9.47 -21.27
N LEU A 54 -25.45 10.23 -21.74
CA LEU A 54 -25.49 10.89 -23.06
C LEU A 54 -25.63 9.88 -24.20
N GLY A 55 -25.04 8.68 -24.05
CA GLY A 55 -25.23 7.57 -24.98
C GLY A 55 -26.67 7.08 -25.12
N ALA A 56 -27.49 7.28 -24.08
CA ALA A 56 -28.90 6.89 -24.05
C ALA A 56 -29.88 8.05 -24.32
N CYS A 57 -29.39 9.28 -24.54
CA CYS A 57 -30.22 10.46 -24.76
C CYS A 57 -30.50 10.69 -26.25
N ALA A 58 -31.78 10.81 -26.62
CA ALA A 58 -32.21 11.23 -27.95
C ALA A 58 -32.57 12.73 -27.99
N HIS A 59 -32.84 13.33 -26.84
CA HIS A 59 -33.28 14.72 -26.71
C HIS A 59 -32.49 15.45 -25.60
N VAL A 60 -32.60 16.76 -25.57
CA VAL A 60 -32.02 17.64 -24.55
C VAL A 60 -33.01 18.74 -24.17
N GLU A 61 -33.06 19.07 -22.89
CA GLU A 61 -33.80 20.22 -22.39
C GLU A 61 -32.89 21.46 -22.43
N PHE A 62 -33.29 22.48 -23.17
CA PHE A 62 -32.53 23.73 -23.27
C PHE A 62 -33.45 24.94 -23.22
N GLY A 63 -33.31 25.77 -22.18
CA GLY A 63 -34.15 26.95 -21.98
C GLY A 63 -35.63 26.62 -21.67
N GLY A 64 -35.89 25.44 -21.09
CA GLY A 64 -37.25 24.97 -20.79
C GLY A 64 -37.98 24.28 -21.95
N GLU A 65 -37.31 24.09 -23.09
CA GLU A 65 -37.84 23.36 -24.25
C GLU A 65 -37.07 22.07 -24.50
N THR A 66 -37.79 20.99 -24.80
CA THR A 66 -37.21 19.73 -25.27
C THR A 66 -36.87 19.85 -26.76
N ARG A 67 -35.61 19.57 -27.11
CA ARG A 67 -35.10 19.58 -28.49
C ARG A 67 -34.38 18.28 -28.80
N ASP A 68 -34.30 17.92 -30.07
CA ASP A 68 -33.53 16.76 -30.50
C ASP A 68 -32.04 16.94 -30.20
N MET A 69 -31.40 15.86 -29.75
CA MET A 69 -29.97 15.83 -29.45
C MET A 69 -29.17 15.85 -30.77
N THR A 70 -29.04 17.04 -31.35
CA THR A 70 -28.22 17.22 -32.55
C THR A 70 -26.74 16.98 -32.25
N PRO A 71 -25.92 16.59 -33.26
CA PRO A 71 -24.48 16.42 -33.07
C PRO A 71 -23.78 17.65 -32.49
N LYS A 72 -24.30 18.86 -32.77
CA LYS A 72 -23.78 20.11 -32.22
C LYS A 72 -24.07 20.24 -30.72
N LEU A 73 -25.30 19.95 -30.29
CA LEU A 73 -25.69 20.00 -28.87
C LEU A 73 -24.97 18.92 -28.06
N ARG A 74 -24.78 17.74 -28.65
CA ARG A 74 -24.00 16.66 -28.03
C ARG A 74 -22.55 17.08 -27.77
N ARG A 75 -21.88 17.69 -28.77
CA ARG A 75 -20.54 18.24 -28.56
C ARG A 75 -20.48 19.29 -27.47
N ILE A 76 -21.46 20.19 -27.39
CA ILE A 76 -21.51 21.19 -26.31
C ILE A 76 -21.62 20.52 -24.93
N ALA A 77 -22.44 19.46 -24.80
CA ALA A 77 -22.55 18.70 -23.56
C ALA A 77 -21.23 17.99 -23.21
N ASP A 78 -20.56 17.37 -24.19
CA ASP A 78 -19.27 16.68 -24.02
C ASP A 78 -18.16 17.67 -23.63
N ASP A 79 -18.11 18.85 -24.27
CA ASP A 79 -17.16 19.93 -23.96
C ASP A 79 -17.40 20.48 -22.55
N GLY A 80 -18.66 20.62 -22.14
CA GLY A 80 -19.04 21.03 -20.79
C GLY A 80 -18.57 20.03 -19.73
N PHE A 81 -18.72 18.73 -19.98
CA PHE A 81 -18.21 17.67 -19.10
C PHE A 81 -16.68 17.69 -19.02
N THR A 82 -16.01 17.87 -20.17
CA THR A 82 -14.55 17.95 -20.25
C THR A 82 -14.03 19.13 -19.42
N LYS A 83 -14.69 20.29 -19.51
CA LYS A 83 -14.34 21.48 -18.73
C LYS A 83 -14.51 21.26 -17.23
N LEU A 84 -15.67 20.74 -16.80
CA LEU A 84 -15.91 20.42 -15.39
C LEU A 84 -14.87 19.43 -14.85
N SER A 85 -14.53 18.41 -15.63
CA SER A 85 -13.55 17.40 -15.24
C SER A 85 -12.13 17.98 -15.16
N ALA A 86 -11.75 18.84 -16.10
CA ALA A 86 -10.47 19.56 -16.09
C ALA A 86 -10.34 20.52 -14.89
N ASP A 87 -11.46 21.08 -14.43
CA ASP A 87 -11.51 21.88 -13.21
C ASP A 87 -11.49 21.02 -11.93
N GLY A 88 -11.50 19.68 -12.06
CA GLY A 88 -11.42 18.71 -10.97
C GLY A 88 -12.77 18.40 -10.33
N TYR A 89 -13.88 18.70 -11.00
CA TYR A 89 -15.21 18.35 -10.54
C TYR A 89 -15.60 16.96 -11.06
N ARG A 90 -16.12 16.13 -10.17
CA ARG A 90 -16.79 14.89 -10.55
C ARG A 90 -18.23 15.21 -10.95
N ALA A 91 -18.59 14.91 -12.19
CA ALA A 91 -19.91 15.18 -12.73
C ALA A 91 -20.77 13.91 -12.82
N LEU A 92 -22.04 14.03 -12.46
CA LEU A 92 -23.10 13.06 -12.79
C LEU A 92 -24.01 13.69 -13.84
N ALA A 93 -24.27 12.96 -14.92
CA ALA A 93 -25.30 13.34 -15.88
C ALA A 93 -26.67 12.95 -15.34
N VAL A 94 -27.64 13.84 -15.54
CA VAL A 94 -29.05 13.62 -15.22
C VAL A 94 -29.86 13.74 -16.50
N ALA A 95 -30.70 12.74 -16.73
CA ALA A 95 -31.66 12.71 -17.82
C ALA A 95 -33.00 12.19 -17.32
N TYR A 96 -34.09 12.53 -18.01
CA TYR A 96 -35.41 12.00 -17.70
C TYR A 96 -36.17 11.61 -18.94
N LYS A 97 -37.21 10.81 -18.77
CA LYS A 97 -38.18 10.46 -19.81
C LYS A 97 -39.58 10.39 -19.20
N PRO A 98 -40.53 11.20 -19.68
CA PRO A 98 -41.94 11.01 -19.36
C PRO A 98 -42.40 9.63 -19.84
N ILE A 99 -42.98 8.86 -18.94
CA ILE A 99 -43.49 7.52 -19.20
C ILE A 99 -44.95 7.45 -18.76
N GLY A 100 -45.79 6.81 -19.57
CA GLY A 100 -47.21 6.67 -19.27
C GLY A 100 -47.46 5.81 -18.02
N ASN A 101 -48.70 5.85 -17.52
CA ASN A 101 -49.10 5.15 -16.29
C ASN A 101 -49.45 3.66 -16.48
N SER A 102 -49.22 3.09 -17.67
CA SER A 102 -49.79 1.81 -18.08
C SER A 102 -49.02 0.55 -17.63
N ARG A 103 -47.76 0.67 -17.19
CA ARG A 103 -46.89 -0.47 -16.82
C ARG A 103 -46.34 -0.31 -15.42
N THR A 104 -46.18 -1.38 -14.65
CA THR A 104 -45.65 -1.32 -13.28
C THR A 104 -44.24 -1.88 -13.14
N VAL A 105 -43.70 -2.51 -14.18
CA VAL A 105 -42.37 -3.11 -14.20
C VAL A 105 -41.58 -2.48 -15.34
N TYR A 106 -40.35 -2.06 -15.04
CA TYR A 106 -39.44 -1.43 -15.98
C TYR A 106 -38.13 -2.22 -16.06
N SER A 107 -37.46 -2.10 -17.21
CA SER A 107 -36.29 -2.90 -17.55
C SER A 107 -35.22 -2.04 -18.22
N ILE A 108 -34.05 -2.63 -18.42
CA ILE A 108 -32.88 -1.95 -19.02
C ILE A 108 -33.20 -1.32 -20.37
N SER A 109 -34.08 -1.93 -21.16
CA SER A 109 -34.49 -1.41 -22.48
C SER A 109 -35.33 -0.14 -22.41
N ASP A 110 -35.91 0.19 -21.25
CA ASP A 110 -36.65 1.43 -21.05
C ASP A 110 -35.72 2.65 -20.88
N GLU A 111 -34.43 2.43 -20.60
CA GLU A 111 -33.37 3.45 -20.54
C GLU A 111 -32.88 3.87 -21.94
N ALA A 112 -33.81 4.22 -22.81
CA ALA A 112 -33.55 4.69 -24.18
C ALA A 112 -34.39 5.93 -24.50
N ASP A 113 -33.95 6.74 -25.46
CA ASP A 113 -34.60 7.99 -25.87
C ASP A 113 -34.81 8.98 -24.72
N LEU A 114 -33.81 9.11 -23.86
CA LEU A 114 -33.86 10.01 -22.71
C LEU A 114 -33.71 11.48 -23.14
N ILE A 115 -34.23 12.38 -22.30
CA ILE A 115 -34.06 13.83 -22.39
C ILE A 115 -32.95 14.24 -21.42
N PHE A 116 -31.80 14.66 -21.93
CA PHE A 116 -30.69 15.16 -21.13
C PHE A 116 -31.03 16.52 -20.51
N VAL A 117 -30.80 16.68 -19.21
CA VAL A 117 -31.06 17.95 -18.50
C VAL A 117 -29.77 18.71 -18.26
N GLY A 118 -28.73 18.01 -17.79
CA GLY A 118 -27.48 18.64 -17.41
C GLY A 118 -26.64 17.79 -16.47
N TYR A 119 -25.67 18.46 -15.83
CA TYR A 119 -24.74 17.84 -14.90
C TYR A 119 -24.94 18.33 -13.47
N VAL A 120 -24.78 17.42 -12.53
CA VAL A 120 -24.56 17.76 -11.12
C VAL A 120 -23.09 17.53 -10.82
N SER A 121 -22.36 18.58 -10.47
CA SER A 121 -20.92 18.56 -10.23
C SER A 121 -20.60 18.58 -8.74
N PHE A 122 -19.65 17.73 -8.33
CA PHE A 122 -19.14 17.64 -6.97
C PHE A 122 -17.64 17.87 -6.96
N ILE A 123 -17.13 18.42 -5.87
CA ILE A 123 -15.70 18.52 -5.63
C ILE A 123 -15.37 17.73 -4.37
N ASP A 124 -14.36 16.86 -4.47
CA ASP A 124 -13.79 16.16 -3.33
C ASP A 124 -12.35 16.67 -3.15
N PRO A 125 -12.14 17.69 -2.29
CA PRO A 125 -10.83 18.29 -2.15
C PRO A 125 -9.88 17.32 -1.43
N PRO A 126 -8.61 17.22 -1.87
CA PRO A 126 -7.62 16.45 -1.13
C PRO A 126 -7.41 17.05 0.27
N LYS A 127 -7.05 16.20 1.23
CA LYS A 127 -6.72 16.66 2.59
C LYS A 127 -5.51 17.58 2.55
N ALA A 128 -5.46 18.54 3.49
CA ALA A 128 -4.36 19.49 3.59
C ALA A 128 -2.98 18.82 3.74
N THR A 129 -2.93 17.65 4.38
CA THR A 129 -1.69 16.88 4.61
C THR A 129 -1.23 16.07 3.40
N THR A 130 -2.09 15.84 2.40
CA THR A 130 -1.81 14.95 1.27
C THR A 130 -0.59 15.39 0.47
N ARG A 131 -0.45 16.69 0.18
CA ARG A 131 0.70 17.22 -0.57
C ARG A 131 2.03 16.91 0.11
N LYS A 132 2.09 17.12 1.43
CA LYS A 132 3.30 16.85 2.21
C LYS A 132 3.62 15.36 2.20
N ALA A 133 2.61 14.50 2.41
CA ALA A 133 2.79 13.06 2.42
C ALA A 133 3.29 12.51 1.08
N VAL A 134 2.82 13.04 -0.06
CA VAL A 134 3.33 12.68 -1.39
C VAL A 134 4.82 13.03 -1.51
N GLN A 135 5.21 14.24 -1.11
CA GLN A 135 6.61 14.68 -1.17
C GLN A 135 7.52 13.85 -0.25
N ASP A 136 7.06 13.50 0.94
CA ASP A 136 7.84 12.73 1.90
C ASP A 136 7.99 11.27 1.44
N ALA A 137 6.94 10.67 0.86
CA ALA A 137 7.02 9.35 0.23
C ALA A 137 8.02 9.32 -0.95
N GLU A 138 8.03 10.35 -1.80
CA GLU A 138 9.02 10.46 -2.88
C GLU A 138 10.46 10.58 -2.36
N LYS A 139 10.69 11.34 -1.29
CA LYS A 139 12.02 11.42 -0.62
C LYS A 139 12.46 10.08 -0.07
N LEU A 140 11.53 9.25 0.41
CA LEU A 140 11.79 7.88 0.84
C LEU A 140 12.04 6.90 -0.31
N GLY A 141 11.92 7.35 -1.57
CA GLY A 141 12.09 6.51 -2.76
C GLY A 141 10.90 5.59 -3.04
N ILE A 142 9.69 6.00 -2.63
CA ILE A 142 8.45 5.25 -2.85
C ILE A 142 7.73 5.80 -4.07
N SER A 143 7.39 4.92 -5.01
CA SER A 143 6.55 5.28 -6.15
C SER A 143 5.08 5.21 -5.75
N ILE A 144 4.36 6.33 -5.85
CA ILE A 144 2.91 6.38 -5.65
C ILE A 144 2.20 6.10 -6.98
N LYS A 145 1.16 5.25 -6.93
CA LYS A 145 0.25 5.01 -8.05
C LYS A 145 -1.19 5.18 -7.59
N ILE A 146 -2.03 5.80 -8.43
CA ILE A 146 -3.44 6.03 -8.13
C ILE A 146 -4.29 5.01 -8.88
N LEU A 147 -5.02 4.16 -8.16
CA LEU A 147 -5.96 3.18 -8.73
C LEU A 147 -7.39 3.60 -8.39
N THR A 148 -8.13 4.09 -9.39
CA THR A 148 -9.45 4.69 -9.17
C THR A 148 -10.49 4.27 -10.21
N GLY A 149 -11.75 4.26 -9.78
CA GLY A 149 -12.92 4.13 -10.67
C GLY A 149 -13.34 5.45 -11.33
N ASP A 150 -12.74 6.58 -10.93
CA ASP A 150 -13.05 7.90 -11.47
C ASP A 150 -12.42 8.15 -12.85
N ASN A 151 -12.83 9.25 -13.48
CA ASN A 151 -12.31 9.70 -14.76
C ASN A 151 -10.87 10.24 -14.62
N GLU A 152 -10.08 9.98 -15.67
CA GLU A 152 -8.69 10.34 -15.84
C GLU A 152 -8.41 11.84 -15.70
N LEU A 153 -9.27 12.72 -16.23
CA LEU A 153 -9.12 14.17 -16.17
C LEU A 153 -9.27 14.69 -14.73
N VAL A 154 -10.28 14.20 -14.02
CA VAL A 154 -10.50 14.56 -12.60
C VAL A 154 -9.32 14.10 -11.76
N THR A 155 -8.85 12.88 -12.01
CA THR A 155 -7.75 12.29 -11.24
C THR A 155 -6.43 12.99 -11.52
N ALA A 156 -6.13 13.31 -12.79
CA ALA A 156 -4.95 14.09 -13.16
C ALA A 156 -4.96 15.47 -12.49
N ARG A 157 -6.13 16.13 -12.41
CA ARG A 157 -6.27 17.42 -11.73
C ARG A 157 -6.05 17.31 -10.21
N ILE A 158 -6.51 16.24 -9.58
CA ILE A 158 -6.24 15.97 -8.16
C ILE A 158 -4.73 15.73 -7.96
N CYS A 159 -4.09 14.95 -8.84
CA CYS A 159 -2.64 14.70 -8.79
C CYS A 159 -1.84 16.02 -8.85
N GLU A 160 -2.19 16.92 -9.78
CA GLU A 160 -1.57 18.25 -9.88
C GLU A 160 -1.77 19.08 -8.59
N ARG A 161 -2.97 19.05 -8.00
CA ARG A 161 -3.28 19.75 -6.74
C ARG A 161 -2.53 19.22 -5.53
N VAL A 162 -2.12 17.95 -5.53
CA VAL A 162 -1.31 17.37 -4.46
C VAL A 162 0.18 17.35 -4.79
N GLY A 163 0.56 17.75 -6.01
CA GLY A 163 1.95 17.76 -6.45
C GLY A 163 2.50 16.40 -6.87
N LEU A 164 1.63 15.46 -7.28
CA LEU A 164 2.02 14.17 -7.83
C LEU A 164 2.16 14.28 -9.36
N GLU A 165 3.35 13.95 -9.88
CA GLU A 165 3.63 14.00 -11.32
C GLU A 165 2.92 12.86 -12.08
N VAL A 166 2.11 13.21 -13.08
CA VAL A 166 1.40 12.24 -13.93
C VAL A 166 2.25 11.93 -15.16
N ARG A 167 2.92 10.77 -15.17
CA ARG A 167 3.78 10.33 -16.28
C ARG A 167 3.06 9.52 -17.35
N GLY A 168 1.99 8.84 -16.95
CA GLY A 168 1.17 8.00 -17.82
C GLY A 168 -0.17 7.68 -17.17
N VAL A 169 -1.17 7.41 -18.02
CA VAL A 169 -2.52 7.02 -17.61
C VAL A 169 -2.86 5.69 -18.27
N LEU A 170 -3.25 4.71 -17.46
CA LEU A 170 -3.77 3.43 -17.90
C LEU A 170 -5.28 3.39 -17.67
N MET A 171 -6.04 3.11 -18.72
CA MET A 171 -7.49 3.04 -18.64
C MET A 171 -7.97 1.62 -18.35
N GLY A 172 -9.05 1.48 -17.58
CA GLY A 172 -9.61 0.15 -17.25
C GLY A 172 -9.93 -0.72 -18.46
N HIS A 173 -10.37 -0.15 -19.59
CA HIS A 173 -10.63 -0.92 -20.81
C HIS A 173 -9.36 -1.48 -21.46
N GLU A 174 -8.20 -0.86 -21.23
CA GLU A 174 -6.91 -1.37 -21.71
C GLU A 174 -6.47 -2.57 -20.88
N VAL A 175 -6.70 -2.55 -19.55
CA VAL A 175 -6.26 -3.60 -18.61
C VAL A 175 -6.66 -4.98 -19.09
N ASP A 176 -7.92 -5.17 -19.51
CA ASP A 176 -8.46 -6.47 -19.91
C ASP A 176 -7.81 -7.03 -21.20
N THR A 177 -7.26 -6.15 -22.04
CA THR A 177 -6.64 -6.53 -23.32
C THR A 177 -5.16 -6.89 -23.20
N LEU A 178 -4.49 -6.43 -22.15
CA LEU A 178 -3.06 -6.64 -21.96
C LEU A 178 -2.80 -8.01 -21.33
N THR A 179 -1.69 -8.64 -21.68
CA THR A 179 -1.12 -9.78 -20.93
C THR A 179 -0.54 -9.30 -19.61
N ASP A 180 -0.40 -10.17 -18.60
CA ASP A 180 0.05 -9.74 -17.27
C ASP A 180 1.46 -9.11 -17.26
N ASP A 181 2.38 -9.60 -18.11
CA ASP A 181 3.71 -8.99 -18.27
C ASP A 181 3.66 -7.57 -18.84
N GLU A 182 2.82 -7.36 -19.86
CA GLU A 182 2.63 -6.05 -20.48
C GLU A 182 1.86 -5.10 -19.55
N LEU A 183 0.87 -5.63 -18.83
CA LEU A 183 0.13 -4.90 -17.81
C LEU A 183 1.09 -4.39 -16.73
N ALA A 184 2.00 -5.23 -16.25
CA ALA A 184 2.98 -4.82 -15.25
C ALA A 184 3.88 -3.69 -15.77
N ARG A 185 4.43 -3.82 -16.99
CA ARG A 185 5.26 -2.78 -17.63
C ARG A 185 4.50 -1.46 -17.80
N ARG A 186 3.29 -1.51 -18.37
CA ARG A 186 2.44 -0.33 -18.58
C ARG A 186 2.06 0.32 -17.25
N THR A 187 1.83 -0.49 -16.23
CA THR A 187 1.54 0.00 -14.88
C THR A 187 2.77 0.67 -14.29
N GLU A 188 3.98 0.12 -14.44
CA GLU A 188 5.23 0.74 -13.97
C GLU A 188 5.42 2.14 -14.56
N GLU A 189 5.17 2.30 -15.86
CA GLU A 189 5.27 3.57 -16.60
C GLU A 189 4.15 4.57 -16.26
N SER A 190 3.00 4.09 -15.75
CA SER A 190 1.82 4.91 -15.47
C SER A 190 1.75 5.35 -14.00
N THR A 191 1.37 6.60 -13.76
CA THR A 191 1.06 7.09 -12.40
C THR A 191 -0.40 6.85 -12.04
N VAL A 192 -1.30 6.97 -13.02
CA VAL A 192 -2.75 6.92 -12.82
C VAL A 192 -3.33 5.72 -13.56
N CYS A 193 -4.13 4.92 -12.87
CA CYS A 193 -4.96 3.87 -13.45
C CYS A 193 -6.43 4.23 -13.19
N ALA A 194 -7.15 4.66 -14.24
CA ALA A 194 -8.47 5.27 -14.14
C ALA A 194 -9.59 4.36 -14.65
N ARG A 195 -10.82 4.61 -14.19
CA ARG A 195 -12.03 3.87 -14.55
C ARG A 195 -11.97 2.36 -14.32
N LEU A 196 -11.21 1.94 -13.30
CA LEU A 196 -10.99 0.53 -12.96
C LEU A 196 -12.21 -0.12 -12.30
N SER A 197 -12.45 -1.40 -12.60
CA SER A 197 -13.27 -2.27 -11.78
C SER A 197 -12.50 -2.80 -10.56
N PRO A 198 -13.19 -3.28 -9.50
CA PRO A 198 -12.54 -3.95 -8.36
C PRO A 198 -11.58 -5.08 -8.77
N GLU A 199 -11.98 -5.89 -9.74
CA GLU A 199 -11.20 -7.02 -10.26
C GLU A 199 -9.94 -6.54 -10.98
N GLN A 200 -10.06 -5.46 -11.76
CA GLN A 200 -8.93 -4.85 -12.47
C GLN A 200 -7.90 -4.25 -11.51
N LYS A 201 -8.34 -3.63 -10.40
CA LYS A 201 -7.41 -3.16 -9.36
C LYS A 201 -6.58 -4.31 -8.80
N ASN A 202 -7.24 -5.41 -8.45
CA ASN A 202 -6.57 -6.60 -7.93
C ASN A 202 -5.58 -7.19 -8.93
N ARG A 203 -5.96 -7.26 -10.22
CA ARG A 203 -5.09 -7.75 -11.29
C ARG A 203 -3.82 -6.90 -11.46
N ILE A 204 -3.95 -5.57 -11.37
CA ILE A 204 -2.80 -4.65 -11.41
C ILE A 204 -1.84 -4.91 -10.24
N ILE A 205 -2.37 -5.12 -9.03
CA ILE A 205 -1.56 -5.41 -7.84
C ILE A 205 -0.79 -6.72 -8.01
N MET A 206 -1.45 -7.78 -8.47
CA MET A 206 -0.80 -9.06 -8.73
C MET A 206 0.30 -8.95 -9.79
N ALA A 207 0.05 -8.24 -10.90
CA ALA A 207 1.04 -8.04 -11.96
C ALA A 207 2.30 -7.30 -11.48
N LEU A 208 2.15 -6.29 -10.63
CA LEU A 208 3.30 -5.60 -10.02
C LEU A 208 4.04 -6.48 -9.02
N LYS A 209 3.32 -7.30 -8.25
CA LYS A 209 3.90 -8.23 -7.28
C LYS A 209 4.73 -9.31 -7.96
N ASP A 210 4.27 -9.81 -9.11
CA ASP A 210 4.98 -10.80 -9.92
C ASP A 210 6.28 -10.23 -10.54
N LYS A 211 6.35 -8.92 -10.78
CA LYS A 211 7.61 -8.22 -11.11
C LYS A 211 8.54 -8.01 -9.91
N GLY A 212 8.13 -8.47 -8.74
CA GLY A 212 8.91 -8.43 -7.51
C GLY A 212 8.87 -7.08 -6.80
N HIS A 213 7.88 -6.22 -7.06
CA HIS A 213 7.64 -5.03 -6.24
C HIS A 213 7.06 -5.42 -4.88
N VAL A 214 7.35 -4.61 -3.86
CA VAL A 214 6.70 -4.71 -2.55
C VAL A 214 5.62 -3.65 -2.49
N LEU A 215 4.37 -4.06 -2.29
CA LEU A 215 3.20 -3.20 -2.49
C LEU A 215 2.47 -2.94 -1.17
N GLY A 216 2.40 -1.66 -0.80
CA GLY A 216 1.41 -1.17 0.17
C GLY A 216 0.18 -0.67 -0.59
N TYR A 217 -1.01 -1.11 -0.19
CA TYR A 217 -2.27 -0.67 -0.80
C TYR A 217 -3.15 0.00 0.23
N MET A 218 -3.68 1.19 -0.09
CA MET A 218 -4.59 1.93 0.79
C MET A 218 -5.98 2.02 0.17
N GLY A 219 -7.01 1.65 0.94
CA GLY A 219 -8.40 1.71 0.51
C GLY A 219 -9.36 1.74 1.69
N ASP A 220 -10.59 2.20 1.46
CA ASP A 220 -11.61 2.42 2.49
C ASP A 220 -12.98 1.81 2.15
N GLY A 221 -13.15 1.33 0.91
CA GLY A 221 -14.41 0.81 0.40
C GLY A 221 -14.46 -0.71 0.22
N ILE A 222 -15.68 -1.22 0.02
CA ILE A 222 -15.93 -2.65 -0.25
C ILE A 222 -15.18 -3.10 -1.52
N ASN A 223 -15.10 -2.21 -2.51
CA ASN A 223 -14.42 -2.42 -3.78
C ASN A 223 -12.90 -2.64 -3.65
N ASP A 224 -12.33 -2.25 -2.51
CA ASP A 224 -10.90 -2.29 -2.27
C ASP A 224 -10.47 -3.53 -1.47
N ALA A 225 -11.42 -4.27 -0.89
CA ALA A 225 -11.13 -5.43 -0.05
C ALA A 225 -10.31 -6.54 -0.73
N PRO A 226 -10.56 -6.93 -2.00
CA PRO A 226 -9.71 -7.90 -2.68
C PRO A 226 -8.27 -7.38 -2.85
N SER A 227 -8.13 -6.09 -3.16
CA SER A 227 -6.85 -5.42 -3.37
C SER A 227 -6.06 -5.26 -2.08
N LEU A 228 -6.72 -4.92 -0.97
CA LEU A 228 -6.14 -4.85 0.37
C LEU A 228 -5.53 -6.19 0.78
N ARG A 229 -6.24 -7.29 0.53
CA ARG A 229 -5.80 -8.63 0.89
C ARG A 229 -4.69 -9.18 -0.02
N ALA A 230 -4.61 -8.74 -1.27
CA ALA A 230 -3.60 -9.20 -2.23
C ALA A 230 -2.26 -8.48 -2.08
N ALA A 231 -2.29 -7.23 -1.60
CA ALA A 231 -1.10 -6.43 -1.32
C ALA A 231 -0.18 -7.10 -0.28
N ASP A 232 1.07 -6.66 -0.21
CA ASP A 232 1.99 -7.14 0.85
C ASP A 232 1.66 -6.51 2.21
N VAL A 233 1.11 -5.29 2.18
CA VAL A 233 0.52 -4.62 3.33
C VAL A 233 -0.74 -3.87 2.89
N GLY A 234 -1.90 -4.32 3.36
CA GLY A 234 -3.17 -3.62 3.22
C GLY A 234 -3.37 -2.58 4.32
N ILE A 235 -3.72 -1.35 3.95
CA ILE A 235 -3.90 -0.22 4.86
C ILE A 235 -5.31 0.35 4.71
N SER A 236 -6.04 0.43 5.81
CA SER A 236 -7.38 1.01 5.86
C SER A 236 -7.46 2.13 6.90
N VAL A 237 -8.58 2.83 6.96
CA VAL A 237 -8.86 3.92 7.92
C VAL A 237 -9.97 3.50 8.87
N GLU A 238 -10.00 4.07 10.08
CA GLU A 238 -11.00 3.72 11.11
C GLU A 238 -12.46 3.87 10.63
N ASN A 239 -12.72 4.90 9.82
CA ASN A 239 -14.05 5.19 9.29
C ASN A 239 -14.40 4.38 8.01
N ALA A 240 -13.54 3.43 7.62
CA ALA A 240 -13.80 2.56 6.47
C ALA A 240 -14.91 1.55 6.77
N VAL A 241 -15.47 0.98 5.70
CA VAL A 241 -16.46 -0.10 5.82
C VAL A 241 -15.84 -1.32 6.50
N ASP A 242 -16.65 -2.09 7.24
CA ASP A 242 -16.15 -3.21 8.05
C ASP A 242 -15.37 -4.26 7.23
N ILE A 243 -15.85 -4.56 6.03
CA ILE A 243 -15.17 -5.47 5.09
C ILE A 243 -13.76 -4.97 4.71
N ALA A 244 -13.57 -3.66 4.57
CA ALA A 244 -12.25 -3.09 4.26
C ALA A 244 -11.32 -3.14 5.48
N LYS A 245 -11.86 -2.95 6.70
CA LYS A 245 -11.08 -3.08 7.94
C LYS A 245 -10.66 -4.52 8.20
N GLU A 246 -11.54 -5.49 7.96
CA GLU A 246 -11.23 -6.91 8.09
C GLU A 246 -10.21 -7.41 7.06
N ALA A 247 -10.14 -6.76 5.88
CA ALA A 247 -9.21 -7.11 4.82
C ALA A 247 -7.82 -6.44 4.95
N ALA A 248 -7.67 -5.44 5.81
CA ALA A 248 -6.43 -4.69 5.98
C ALA A 248 -5.56 -5.25 7.10
N ASP A 249 -4.23 -5.15 6.94
CA ASP A 249 -3.25 -5.51 7.96
C ASP A 249 -3.03 -4.38 8.98
N ILE A 250 -3.22 -3.13 8.54
CA ILE A 250 -3.03 -1.92 9.35
C ILE A 250 -4.26 -1.04 9.24
N ILE A 251 -4.78 -0.59 10.40
CA ILE A 251 -5.87 0.38 10.49
C ILE A 251 -5.31 1.70 11.02
N LEU A 252 -5.46 2.77 10.23
CA LEU A 252 -5.11 4.12 10.62
C LEU A 252 -6.26 4.73 11.45
N LEU A 253 -6.00 4.91 12.74
CA LEU A 253 -6.94 5.54 13.67
C LEU A 253 -7.13 7.02 13.36
N GLU A 254 -6.06 7.69 12.96
CA GLU A 254 -6.08 9.09 12.54
C GLU A 254 -6.06 9.19 11.01
N ALA A 255 -6.90 10.08 10.48
CA ALA A 255 -7.14 10.17 9.07
C ALA A 255 -6.07 11.04 8.36
N GLY A 256 -4.81 10.60 8.36
CA GLY A 256 -3.67 11.31 7.79
C GLY A 256 -2.69 10.40 7.04
N LEU A 257 -2.25 10.85 5.86
CA LEU A 257 -1.22 10.13 5.06
C LEU A 257 0.20 10.37 5.61
N ASP A 258 0.37 11.38 6.44
CA ASP A 258 1.63 11.73 7.12
C ASP A 258 2.10 10.65 8.09
N ILE A 259 1.18 9.87 8.66
CA ILE A 259 1.51 8.75 9.55
C ILE A 259 2.21 7.61 8.78
N LEU A 260 1.96 7.48 7.47
CA LEU A 260 2.57 6.43 6.65
C LEU A 260 4.09 6.59 6.58
N ASP A 261 4.59 7.82 6.44
CA ASP A 261 6.02 8.12 6.43
C ASP A 261 6.71 7.65 7.72
N THR A 262 6.06 7.92 8.87
CA THR A 262 6.53 7.44 10.17
C THR A 262 6.53 5.91 10.22
N GLY A 263 5.43 5.27 9.81
CA GLY A 263 5.32 3.81 9.78
C GLY A 263 6.39 3.15 8.91
N ILE A 264 6.67 3.71 7.73
CA ILE A 264 7.72 3.20 6.83
C ILE A 264 9.10 3.38 7.44
N THR A 265 9.38 4.54 8.03
CA THR A 265 10.67 4.84 8.67
C THR A 265 10.92 3.90 9.86
N GLU A 266 9.92 3.69 10.71
CA GLU A 266 10.00 2.75 11.83
C GLU A 266 10.13 1.29 11.36
N GLY A 267 9.46 0.93 10.27
CA GLY A 267 9.62 -0.39 9.63
C GLY A 267 11.05 -0.62 9.14
N ARG A 268 11.67 0.38 8.48
CA ARG A 268 13.07 0.31 8.04
C ARG A 268 14.04 0.22 9.22
N ARG A 269 13.80 0.99 10.30
CA ARG A 269 14.60 0.94 11.54
C ARG A 269 14.53 -0.45 12.18
N THR A 270 13.31 -0.96 12.34
CA THR A 270 13.06 -2.29 12.91
C THR A 270 13.79 -3.36 12.11
N PHE A 271 13.67 -3.34 10.77
CA PHE A 271 14.35 -4.29 9.90
C PHE A 271 15.89 -4.24 10.04
N ALA A 272 16.46 -3.02 10.07
CA ALA A 272 17.90 -2.85 10.25
C ALA A 272 18.38 -3.39 11.61
N ASN A 273 17.64 -3.15 12.69
CA ASN A 273 17.96 -3.67 14.01
C ASN A 273 17.79 -5.20 14.11
N THR A 274 16.77 -5.78 13.47
CA THR A 274 16.63 -7.24 13.36
C THR A 274 17.83 -7.85 12.63
N LEU A 275 18.31 -7.21 11.56
CA LEU A 275 19.50 -7.70 10.86
C LEU A 275 20.76 -7.61 11.72
N LYS A 276 20.94 -6.55 12.53
CA LYS A 276 22.02 -6.47 13.53
C LYS A 276 21.98 -7.63 14.50
N TYR A 277 20.81 -7.91 15.08
CA TYR A 277 20.60 -9.02 16.00
C TYR A 277 20.97 -10.37 15.36
N ILE A 278 20.51 -10.61 14.13
CA ILE A 278 20.82 -11.84 13.40
C ILE A 278 22.32 -11.96 13.12
N MET A 279 22.97 -10.88 12.67
CA MET A 279 24.43 -10.90 12.46
C MET A 279 25.20 -11.20 13.75
N MET A 280 24.76 -10.65 14.89
CA MET A 280 25.38 -10.89 16.21
C MET A 280 25.25 -12.35 16.64
N GLY A 281 24.02 -12.87 16.69
CA GLY A 281 23.75 -14.26 17.07
C GLY A 281 24.43 -15.26 16.15
N THR A 282 24.50 -14.95 14.86
CA THR A 282 25.16 -15.82 13.88
C THR A 282 26.68 -15.78 14.01
N SER A 283 27.31 -14.61 14.25
CA SER A 283 28.77 -14.52 14.41
C SER A 283 29.29 -15.33 15.60
N SER A 284 28.61 -15.24 16.74
CA SER A 284 29.05 -15.84 18.00
C SER A 284 28.92 -17.37 17.98
N ASN A 285 27.79 -17.88 17.50
CA ASN A 285 27.55 -19.31 17.45
C ASN A 285 28.49 -20.03 16.46
N PHE A 286 28.85 -19.38 15.35
CA PHE A 286 29.75 -19.98 14.36
C PHE A 286 31.18 -20.15 14.86
N GLY A 287 31.73 -19.19 15.62
CA GLY A 287 33.05 -19.35 16.23
C GLY A 287 33.12 -20.62 17.09
N ASN A 288 32.13 -20.81 17.97
CA ASN A 288 32.04 -21.99 18.84
C ASN A 288 31.94 -23.30 18.05
N VAL A 289 31.22 -23.32 16.93
CA VAL A 289 31.06 -24.52 16.08
C VAL A 289 32.40 -25.02 15.52
N PHE A 290 33.35 -24.13 15.23
CA PHE A 290 34.69 -24.52 14.74
C PHE A 290 35.71 -24.67 15.87
N SER A 291 35.64 -23.82 16.89
CA SER A 291 36.59 -23.79 18.00
C SER A 291 36.43 -24.98 18.95
N VAL A 292 35.20 -25.47 19.22
CA VAL A 292 34.98 -26.65 20.07
C VAL A 292 35.65 -27.90 19.47
N PRO A 293 35.38 -28.30 18.20
CA PRO A 293 36.07 -29.46 17.61
C PRO A 293 37.59 -29.28 17.55
N ALA A 294 38.07 -28.10 17.19
CA ALA A 294 39.51 -27.82 17.16
C ALA A 294 40.17 -28.03 18.52
N ALA A 295 39.53 -27.57 19.60
CA ALA A 295 40.03 -27.71 20.96
C ALA A 295 40.06 -29.17 21.43
N VAL A 296 39.10 -30.01 21.04
CA VAL A 296 39.07 -31.45 21.39
C VAL A 296 40.31 -32.19 20.86
N PHE A 297 40.91 -31.75 19.75
CA PHE A 297 42.17 -32.34 19.27
C PHE A 297 43.41 -31.84 20.02
N ILE A 298 43.29 -30.74 20.78
CA ILE A 298 44.41 -30.08 21.47
C ILE A 298 44.49 -30.51 22.94
N VAL A 299 43.34 -30.70 23.60
CA VAL A 299 43.26 -31.04 25.04
C VAL A 299 42.57 -32.39 25.29
N PRO A 300 42.98 -33.15 26.33
CA PRO A 300 42.40 -34.47 26.63
C PRO A 300 41.09 -34.41 27.43
N PHE A 301 40.57 -33.21 27.72
CA PHE A 301 39.35 -32.97 28.50
C PHE A 301 38.36 -32.12 27.70
N LEU A 302 37.13 -31.95 28.19
CA LEU A 302 36.13 -31.10 27.55
C LEU A 302 36.60 -29.62 27.57
N PRO A 303 36.81 -28.98 26.40
CA PRO A 303 37.32 -27.61 26.34
C PRO A 303 36.43 -26.58 27.06
N MET A 304 35.11 -26.76 26.98
CA MET A 304 34.11 -26.03 27.74
C MET A 304 32.96 -26.97 28.10
N ARG A 305 32.41 -26.84 29.31
CA ARG A 305 31.26 -27.65 29.74
C ARG A 305 29.99 -27.20 29.02
N PRO A 306 29.05 -28.10 28.70
CA PRO A 306 27.77 -27.72 28.09
C PRO A 306 27.02 -26.63 28.88
N VAL A 307 27.04 -26.69 30.21
CA VAL A 307 26.43 -25.67 31.08
C VAL A 307 27.09 -24.30 30.92
N GLN A 308 28.41 -24.24 30.71
CA GLN A 308 29.13 -22.99 30.45
C GLN A 308 28.78 -22.42 29.08
N ILE A 309 28.63 -23.26 28.05
CA ILE A 309 28.18 -22.83 26.72
C ILE A 309 26.77 -22.23 26.81
N LEU A 310 25.85 -22.91 27.49
CA LEU A 310 24.48 -22.42 27.70
C LEU A 310 24.46 -21.10 28.48
N LEU A 311 25.24 -20.99 29.55
CA LEU A 311 25.36 -19.76 30.33
C LEU A 311 25.94 -18.62 29.48
N ASN A 312 26.96 -18.90 28.68
CA ASN A 312 27.58 -17.93 27.79
C ASN A 312 26.56 -17.38 26.78
N ASN A 313 25.82 -18.26 26.10
CA ASN A 313 24.77 -17.87 25.17
C ASN A 313 23.67 -17.05 25.86
N LEU A 314 23.24 -17.46 27.05
CA LEU A 314 22.23 -16.71 27.82
C LEU A 314 22.71 -15.29 28.16
N LEU A 315 23.94 -15.14 28.65
CA LEU A 315 24.52 -13.84 28.98
C LEU A 315 24.68 -12.96 27.74
N TYR A 316 25.09 -13.56 26.62
CA TYR A 316 25.25 -12.87 25.36
C TYR A 316 23.93 -12.38 24.75
N ASP A 317 22.92 -13.25 24.74
CA ASP A 317 21.58 -12.92 24.24
C ASP A 317 20.92 -11.85 25.13
N PHE A 318 21.13 -11.93 26.45
CA PHE A 318 20.65 -10.92 27.39
C PHE A 318 21.26 -9.54 27.10
N ALA A 319 22.56 -9.49 26.76
CA ALA A 319 23.22 -8.24 26.37
C ALA A 319 22.65 -7.63 25.08
N GLN A 320 21.94 -8.41 24.26
CA GLN A 320 21.36 -7.99 22.98
C GLN A 320 19.89 -7.58 23.06
N VAL A 321 19.22 -7.72 24.21
CA VAL A 321 17.79 -7.39 24.36
C VAL A 321 17.46 -5.96 23.96
N THR A 322 18.42 -5.04 24.05
CA THR A 322 18.25 -3.62 23.68
C THR A 322 18.55 -3.31 22.21
N ILE A 323 19.03 -4.28 21.43
CA ILE A 323 19.36 -4.09 20.00
C ILE A 323 18.14 -3.72 19.14
N PRO A 324 16.92 -4.27 19.36
CA PRO A 324 15.73 -3.80 18.65
C PRO A 324 15.45 -2.30 18.79
N THR A 325 15.85 -1.71 19.93
CA THR A 325 15.70 -0.27 20.23
C THR A 325 16.92 0.58 19.82
N ASP A 326 17.93 -0.04 19.18
CA ASP A 326 19.17 0.64 18.82
C ASP A 326 18.94 1.73 17.76
N ARG A 327 19.80 2.74 17.76
CA ARG A 327 19.76 3.78 16.73
C ARG A 327 20.27 3.21 15.40
N VAL A 328 19.61 3.60 14.32
CA VAL A 328 19.97 3.20 12.96
C VAL A 328 20.43 4.43 12.21
N ASP A 329 21.53 4.30 11.48
CA ASP A 329 22.09 5.38 10.66
C ASP A 329 21.16 5.68 9.47
N ASP A 330 21.07 6.95 9.07
CA ASP A 330 20.14 7.40 8.03
C ASP A 330 20.39 6.74 6.67
N ASP A 331 21.64 6.38 6.35
CA ASP A 331 21.99 5.65 5.12
C ASP A 331 21.33 4.25 5.07
N GLN A 332 21.12 3.64 6.23
CA GLN A 332 20.48 2.33 6.33
C GLN A 332 18.97 2.42 6.17
N MET A 333 18.38 3.56 6.51
CA MET A 333 16.95 3.85 6.36
C MET A 333 16.62 4.50 5.02
N ALA A 334 17.61 4.96 4.24
CA ALA A 334 17.39 5.64 2.97
C ALA A 334 16.73 4.78 1.89
N LYS A 335 16.95 3.45 1.91
CA LYS A 335 16.40 2.52 0.92
C LYS A 335 15.75 1.31 1.58
N PRO A 336 14.68 0.75 0.98
CA PRO A 336 14.12 -0.52 1.45
C PRO A 336 15.18 -1.61 1.32
N ARG A 337 15.28 -2.45 2.35
CA ARG A 337 16.18 -3.61 2.37
C ARG A 337 15.37 -4.89 2.25
N ARG A 338 15.99 -5.91 1.66
CA ARG A 338 15.47 -7.27 1.61
C ARG A 338 16.38 -8.18 2.40
N TRP A 339 15.84 -9.31 2.83
CA TRP A 339 16.62 -10.41 3.37
C TRP A 339 17.67 -10.84 2.35
N ASN A 340 18.94 -10.74 2.72
CA ASN A 340 20.04 -11.17 1.88
C ASN A 340 20.79 -12.30 2.59
N ILE A 341 20.38 -13.53 2.28
CA ILE A 341 20.95 -14.75 2.86
C ILE A 341 22.43 -14.89 2.46
N ASP A 342 22.79 -14.48 1.24
CA ASP A 342 24.17 -14.57 0.76
C ASP A 342 25.10 -13.61 1.52
N PHE A 343 24.61 -12.41 1.84
CA PHE A 343 25.34 -11.48 2.69
C PHE A 343 25.59 -12.06 4.08
N ILE A 344 24.55 -12.62 4.71
CA ILE A 344 24.67 -13.27 6.02
C ILE A 344 25.67 -14.44 5.92
N ARG A 345 25.60 -15.24 4.86
CA ARG A 345 26.55 -16.35 4.61
C ARG A 345 27.99 -15.87 4.47
N ASN A 346 28.24 -14.86 3.65
CA ASN A 346 29.59 -14.33 3.44
C ASN A 346 30.15 -13.71 4.73
N PHE A 347 29.29 -13.05 5.50
CA PHE A 347 29.63 -12.54 6.82
C PHE A 347 30.06 -13.69 7.76
N MET A 348 29.28 -14.78 7.82
CA MET A 348 29.61 -15.97 8.61
C MET A 348 30.97 -16.59 8.23
N VAL A 349 31.20 -16.80 6.93
CA VAL A 349 32.42 -17.42 6.42
C VAL A 349 33.65 -16.55 6.66
N THR A 350 33.49 -15.22 6.74
CA THR A 350 34.60 -14.30 6.99
C THR A 350 34.89 -14.17 8.48
N PHE A 351 33.86 -13.93 9.31
CA PHE A 351 34.04 -13.68 10.75
C PHE A 351 34.29 -14.96 11.56
N GLY A 352 33.72 -16.10 11.16
CA GLY A 352 33.87 -17.37 11.87
C GLY A 352 35.34 -17.79 12.04
N PRO A 353 36.13 -17.90 10.95
CA PRO A 353 37.55 -18.24 11.03
C PRO A 353 38.37 -17.24 11.85
N ILE A 354 38.08 -15.94 11.73
CA ILE A 354 38.78 -14.90 12.51
C ILE A 354 38.56 -15.14 14.01
N SER A 355 37.32 -15.40 14.43
CA SER A 355 37.02 -15.73 15.83
C SER A 355 37.76 -16.99 16.28
N SER A 356 37.77 -18.05 15.46
CA SER A 356 38.45 -19.29 15.82
C SER A 356 39.97 -19.15 15.92
N VAL A 357 40.59 -18.24 15.15
CA VAL A 357 42.02 -17.93 15.32
C VAL A 357 42.29 -17.31 16.69
N PHE A 358 41.45 -16.38 17.17
CA PHE A 358 41.58 -15.84 18.52
C PHE A 358 41.42 -16.91 19.60
N ASP A 359 40.46 -17.83 19.43
CA ASP A 359 40.25 -18.94 20.36
C ASP A 359 41.46 -19.89 20.40
N ILE A 360 41.99 -20.28 19.23
CA ILE A 360 43.17 -21.15 19.14
C ILE A 360 44.40 -20.48 19.77
N LEU A 361 44.61 -19.19 19.51
CA LEU A 361 45.69 -18.43 20.15
C LEU A 361 45.56 -18.44 21.67
N LEU A 362 44.35 -18.25 22.18
CA LEU A 362 44.09 -18.37 23.62
C LEU A 362 44.41 -19.77 24.14
N PHE A 363 44.02 -20.83 23.44
CA PHE A 363 44.32 -22.20 23.86
C PHE A 363 45.83 -22.42 23.98
N VAL A 364 46.61 -21.93 23.01
CA VAL A 364 48.07 -22.01 23.04
C VAL A 364 48.62 -21.24 24.24
N VAL A 365 48.14 -20.03 24.51
CA VAL A 365 48.56 -19.21 25.66
C VAL A 365 48.24 -19.90 26.99
N LEU A 366 47.02 -20.39 27.16
CA LEU A 366 46.58 -21.09 28.38
C LEU A 366 47.44 -22.34 28.64
N LEU A 367 47.72 -23.14 27.60
CA LEU A 367 48.48 -24.38 27.75
C LEU A 367 50.00 -24.15 27.89
N ARG A 368 50.59 -23.23 27.11
CA ARG A 368 52.05 -23.06 27.03
C ARG A 368 52.61 -22.03 28.00
N VAL A 369 51.85 -20.97 28.29
CA VAL A 369 52.32 -19.88 29.16
C VAL A 369 51.83 -20.10 30.58
N PHE A 370 50.54 -20.40 30.74
CA PHE A 370 49.92 -20.54 32.06
C PHE A 370 49.92 -21.97 32.60
N ASN A 371 50.28 -22.98 31.77
CA ASN A 371 50.18 -24.40 32.12
C ASN A 371 48.81 -24.75 32.73
N ALA A 372 47.74 -24.22 32.12
CA ALA A 372 46.40 -24.30 32.64
C ALA A 372 45.92 -25.75 32.79
N ASP A 373 45.35 -26.06 33.95
CA ASP A 373 44.60 -27.29 34.18
C ASP A 373 43.19 -27.19 33.55
N GLU A 374 42.40 -28.27 33.66
CA GLU A 374 41.06 -28.34 33.06
C GLU A 374 40.17 -27.17 33.50
N ALA A 375 40.16 -26.85 34.80
CA ALA A 375 39.30 -25.83 35.35
C ALA A 375 39.72 -24.42 34.89
N LEU A 376 41.02 -24.12 34.88
CA LEU A 376 41.54 -22.85 34.41
C LEU A 376 41.33 -22.68 32.91
N PHE A 377 41.50 -23.75 32.12
CA PHE A 377 41.26 -23.72 30.68
C PHE A 377 39.79 -23.41 30.36
N GLN A 378 38.86 -24.15 30.96
CA GLN A 378 37.41 -23.97 30.79
C GLN A 378 36.98 -22.55 31.17
N THR A 379 37.53 -22.01 32.26
CA THR A 379 37.21 -20.66 32.76
C THR A 379 37.83 -19.58 31.86
N GLY A 380 39.09 -19.75 31.44
CA GLY A 380 39.78 -18.81 30.56
C GLY A 380 39.09 -18.67 29.21
N TRP A 381 38.69 -19.78 28.61
CA TRP A 381 37.96 -19.75 27.36
C TRP A 381 36.56 -19.15 27.51
N PHE A 382 35.85 -19.45 28.60
CA PHE A 382 34.55 -18.82 28.91
C PHE A 382 34.65 -17.30 28.97
N LEU A 383 35.65 -16.77 29.70
CA LEU A 383 35.85 -15.33 29.82
C LEU A 383 36.23 -14.66 28.49
N GLN A 384 37.12 -15.27 27.72
CA GLN A 384 37.50 -14.71 26.42
C GLN A 384 36.36 -14.79 25.41
N SER A 385 35.55 -15.85 25.42
CA SER A 385 34.38 -15.96 24.55
C SER A 385 33.40 -14.82 24.83
N LEU A 386 33.07 -14.55 26.11
CA LEU A 386 32.25 -13.40 26.50
C LEU A 386 32.86 -12.04 26.08
N ALA A 387 34.18 -11.88 26.23
CA ALA A 387 34.87 -10.66 25.84
C ALA A 387 34.81 -10.42 24.32
N THR A 388 35.04 -11.48 23.54
CA THR A 388 35.02 -11.45 22.06
C THR A 388 33.61 -11.18 21.55
N GLN A 389 32.61 -11.83 22.13
CA GLN A 389 31.20 -11.59 21.88
C GLN A 389 30.80 -10.13 22.15
N THR A 390 31.24 -9.56 23.27
CA THR A 390 31.02 -8.15 23.60
C THR A 390 31.65 -7.21 22.57
N LEU A 391 32.89 -7.51 22.13
CA LEU A 391 33.55 -6.77 21.07
C LEU A 391 32.75 -6.83 19.74
N VAL A 392 32.24 -8.00 19.38
CA VAL A 392 31.41 -8.21 18.17
C VAL A 392 30.14 -7.34 18.22
N ILE A 393 29.50 -7.19 19.39
CA ILE A 393 28.36 -6.27 19.53
C ILE A 393 28.77 -4.85 19.12
N HIS A 394 29.90 -4.35 19.61
CA HIS A 394 30.37 -3.01 19.26
C HIS A 394 30.69 -2.86 17.77
N VAL A 395 31.35 -3.87 17.17
CA VAL A 395 31.69 -3.87 15.74
C VAL A 395 30.43 -3.86 14.87
N ILE A 396 29.43 -4.67 15.20
CA ILE A 396 28.19 -4.75 14.40
C ILE A 396 27.31 -3.50 14.59
N ARG A 397 27.31 -2.89 15.78
CA ARG A 397 26.58 -1.63 16.04
C ARG A 397 27.18 -0.44 15.31
N SER A 398 28.50 -0.39 15.13
CA SER A 398 29.22 0.77 14.57
C SER A 398 29.77 0.49 13.17
N ARG A 399 28.90 0.59 12.15
CA ARG A 399 29.33 0.41 10.74
C ARG A 399 30.30 1.50 10.26
N HIS A 400 30.27 2.67 10.89
CA HIS A 400 31.09 3.84 10.58
C HIS A 400 32.37 3.97 11.45
N GLY A 401 32.71 2.95 12.24
CA GLY A 401 33.80 3.04 13.21
C GLY A 401 33.44 3.87 14.43
N PHE A 402 34.25 3.76 15.48
CA PHE A 402 34.13 4.53 16.73
C PHE A 402 33.86 6.01 16.44
N PRO A 403 33.01 6.69 17.23
CA PRO A 403 32.62 8.07 16.96
C PRO A 403 33.88 8.93 16.81
N LYS A 404 33.91 9.73 15.73
CA LYS A 404 34.78 10.92 15.72
C LYS A 404 34.39 11.74 16.94
N SER A 405 35.38 11.96 17.79
CA SER A 405 35.36 12.76 19.03
C SER A 405 34.53 14.03 18.92
#